data_AF-A0A2V8MWS1-F1
#
_entry.id   AF-A0A2V8MWS1-F1
#
_cell.length_a   1.000
_cell.length_b   1.000
_cell.length_c   1.000
_cell.angle_alpha   90.00
_cell.angle_beta   90.00
_cell.angle_gamma   90.00
#
_symmetry.space_group_name_H-M   'P 1'
#
loop_
_entity.id
_entity.type
_entity.pdbx_description
1 polymer ?
#
loop_
_entity_poly.entity_id
_entity_poly.type
_entity_poly.pdbx_seq_one_letter_code
_entity_poly.pdbx_strand_id
1 'polypeptide(L)'
;MPPWVNSDHLTLLGFLGMIMAGVCYSLARWSPWAFAAAVASLGVNWFGDSLDGTLARVRDQQRPRYGFYIDHILDSFGALFLIGGLGLSGYMTGTIAMMLIVVYFLLSIELYLATYCVGVFRLSFSIWGPTELRIVLGIGTFVLLRKPIVMIAGQAYFLCDVAAVVAIAGMLLMTIVNTIRNTVRLYREERIR
;
A
#
# COMPACT_ATOMS: atom_id res chain seq x y z
N MET A 1 -17.94 -9.34 -16.71
CA MET A 1 -16.74 -8.85 -17.42
C MET A 1 -16.62 -9.55 -18.77
N PRO A 2 -16.17 -8.85 -19.83
CA PRO A 2 -15.99 -9.44 -21.14
C PRO A 2 -15.02 -10.64 -21.11
N PRO A 3 -15.19 -11.64 -21.98
CA PRO A 3 -14.36 -12.85 -21.97
C PRO A 3 -12.88 -12.59 -22.29
N TRP A 4 -12.55 -11.49 -22.96
CA TRP A 4 -11.16 -11.12 -23.30
C TRP A 4 -10.37 -10.41 -22.18
N VAL A 5 -11.05 -10.02 -21.08
CA VAL A 5 -10.38 -9.38 -19.93
C VAL A 5 -9.93 -10.48 -18.96
N ASN A 6 -8.62 -10.62 -18.76
CA ASN A 6 -8.03 -11.55 -17.79
C ASN A 6 -7.60 -10.81 -16.52
N SER A 7 -7.33 -11.56 -15.44
CA SER A 7 -6.86 -11.00 -14.17
C SER A 7 -5.59 -10.17 -14.33
N ASP A 8 -4.63 -10.61 -15.14
CA ASP A 8 -3.38 -9.87 -15.41
C ASP A 8 -3.63 -8.46 -16.00
N HIS A 9 -4.69 -8.30 -16.81
CA HIS A 9 -5.07 -6.98 -17.36
C HIS A 9 -5.62 -6.06 -16.27
N LEU A 10 -6.31 -6.62 -15.27
CA LEU A 10 -6.85 -5.87 -14.14
C LEU A 10 -5.76 -5.49 -13.16
N THR A 11 -4.79 -6.37 -12.91
CA THR A 11 -3.61 -6.06 -12.10
C THR A 11 -2.78 -4.96 -12.76
N LEU A 12 -2.58 -5.02 -14.08
CA LEU A 12 -1.91 -3.95 -14.83
C LEU A 12 -2.69 -2.63 -14.78
N LEU A 13 -4.02 -2.67 -14.91
CA LEU A 13 -4.89 -1.50 -14.76
C LEU A 13 -4.75 -0.90 -13.35
N GLY A 14 -4.72 -1.78 -12.34
CA GLY A 14 -4.45 -1.45 -10.94
C GLY A 14 -3.16 -0.65 -10.79
N PHE A 15 -2.07 -1.21 -11.32
CA PHE A 15 -0.74 -0.62 -11.28
C PHE A 15 -0.64 0.73 -12.01
N LEU A 16 -1.19 0.83 -13.22
CA LEU A 16 -1.25 2.09 -13.96
C LEU A 16 -2.04 3.16 -13.20
N GLY A 17 -3.10 2.76 -12.48
CA GLY A 17 -3.83 3.64 -11.57
C GLY A 17 -2.94 4.24 -10.47
N MET A 18 -2.02 3.46 -9.89
CA MET A 18 -1.07 3.97 -8.88
C MET A 18 -0.04 4.93 -9.47
N ILE A 19 0.51 4.61 -10.64
CA ILE A 19 1.43 5.52 -11.35
C ILE A 19 0.72 6.83 -11.66
N MET A 20 -0.49 6.76 -12.22
CA MET A 20 -1.27 7.94 -12.57
C MET A 20 -1.62 8.76 -11.32
N ALA A 21 -1.97 8.12 -10.20
CA ALA A 21 -2.18 8.80 -8.93
C ALA A 21 -0.92 9.54 -8.46
N GLY A 22 0.26 8.90 -8.53
CA GLY A 22 1.54 9.52 -8.18
C GLY A 22 1.87 10.75 -9.05
N VAL A 23 1.65 10.65 -10.36
CA VAL A 23 1.82 11.77 -11.30
C VAL A 23 0.80 12.89 -11.02
N CYS A 24 -0.45 12.54 -10.74
CA CYS A 24 -1.47 13.53 -10.38
C CYS A 24 -1.13 14.24 -9.06
N TYR A 25 -0.58 13.52 -8.07
CA TYR A 25 -0.11 14.13 -6.83
C TYR A 25 1.05 15.09 -7.07
N SER A 26 2.06 14.74 -7.87
CA SER A 26 3.17 15.64 -8.15
C SER A 26 2.69 16.92 -8.89
N LEU A 27 1.71 16.79 -9.76
CA LEU A 27 1.07 17.89 -10.48
C LEU A 27 0.06 18.70 -9.66
N ALA A 28 -0.35 18.20 -8.48
CA ALA A 28 -1.31 18.87 -7.59
C ALA A 28 -0.82 20.24 -7.08
N ARG A 29 0.50 20.45 -7.10
CA ARG A 29 1.11 21.76 -6.83
C ARG A 29 0.70 22.84 -7.85
N TRP A 30 0.36 22.46 -9.08
CA TRP A 30 0.10 23.39 -10.19
C TRP A 30 -1.38 23.49 -10.56
N SER A 31 -2.21 22.53 -10.18
CA SER A 31 -3.63 22.56 -10.46
C SER A 31 -4.46 21.82 -9.40
N PRO A 32 -5.47 22.47 -8.80
CA PRO A 32 -6.41 21.81 -7.88
C PRO A 32 -7.14 20.62 -8.53
N TRP A 33 -7.32 20.64 -9.85
CA TRP A 33 -7.96 19.55 -10.61
C TRP A 33 -7.14 18.26 -10.60
N ALA A 34 -5.83 18.35 -10.37
CA ALA A 34 -4.99 17.16 -10.29
C ALA A 34 -5.29 16.33 -9.02
N PHE A 35 -5.85 16.91 -7.96
CA PHE A 35 -6.38 16.13 -6.83
C PHE A 35 -7.60 15.30 -7.21
N ALA A 36 -8.53 15.88 -7.98
CA ALA A 36 -9.69 15.13 -8.48
C ALA A 36 -9.24 13.99 -9.40
N ALA A 37 -8.24 14.23 -10.25
CA ALA A 37 -7.63 13.21 -11.09
C ALA A 37 -6.89 12.14 -10.27
N ALA A 38 -6.22 12.50 -9.19
CA ALA A 38 -5.59 11.54 -8.27
C ALA A 38 -6.64 10.63 -7.62
N VAL A 39 -7.75 11.19 -7.14
CA VAL A 39 -8.87 10.42 -6.58
C VAL A 39 -9.47 9.46 -7.62
N ALA A 40 -9.68 9.93 -8.85
CA ALA A 40 -10.15 9.08 -9.93
C ALA A 40 -9.16 7.93 -10.23
N SER A 41 -7.85 8.23 -10.23
CA SER A 41 -6.79 7.24 -10.45
C SER A 41 -6.71 6.20 -9.34
N LEU A 42 -6.91 6.61 -8.08
CA LEU A 42 -7.06 5.68 -6.96
C LEU A 42 -8.31 4.80 -7.10
N GLY A 43 -9.41 5.36 -7.62
CA GLY A 43 -10.61 4.59 -7.97
C GLY A 43 -10.32 3.52 -9.03
N VAL A 44 -9.52 3.85 -10.05
CA VAL A 44 -9.07 2.90 -11.07
C VAL A 44 -8.16 1.83 -10.47
N ASN A 45 -7.22 2.22 -9.63
CA ASN A 45 -6.35 1.28 -8.92
C ASN A 45 -7.18 0.28 -8.09
N TRP A 46 -8.10 0.80 -7.29
CA TRP A 46 -9.00 0.01 -6.46
C TRP A 46 -9.87 -0.95 -7.27
N PHE A 47 -10.38 -0.51 -8.42
CA PHE A 47 -11.16 -1.35 -9.31
C PHE A 47 -10.34 -2.52 -9.86
N GLY A 48 -9.09 -2.29 -10.27
CA GLY A 48 -8.18 -3.34 -10.76
C GLY A 48 -7.90 -4.39 -9.69
N ASP A 49 -7.41 -3.95 -8.53
CA ASP A 49 -6.97 -4.79 -7.40
C ASP A 49 -8.11 -5.52 -6.66
N SER A 50 -9.35 -5.02 -6.75
CA SER A 50 -10.49 -5.72 -6.14
C SER A 50 -11.09 -6.79 -7.06
N LEU A 51 -10.99 -6.59 -8.38
CA LEU A 51 -11.58 -7.50 -9.36
C LEU A 51 -10.61 -8.56 -9.87
N ASP A 52 -9.30 -8.34 -9.87
CA ASP A 52 -8.35 -9.32 -10.38
C ASP A 52 -8.41 -10.67 -9.65
N GLY A 53 -8.40 -10.65 -8.32
CA GLY A 53 -8.50 -11.84 -7.47
C GLY A 53 -9.90 -12.44 -7.46
N THR A 54 -10.93 -11.61 -7.59
CA THR A 54 -12.33 -12.10 -7.69
C THR A 54 -12.58 -12.78 -9.03
N LEU A 55 -12.09 -12.20 -10.13
CA LEU A 55 -12.21 -12.77 -11.48
C LEU A 55 -11.41 -14.07 -11.61
N ALA A 56 -10.20 -14.14 -11.02
CA ALA A 56 -9.39 -15.34 -11.01
C ALA A 56 -10.11 -16.50 -10.30
N ARG A 57 -10.80 -16.22 -9.19
CA ARG A 57 -11.60 -17.21 -8.46
C ARG A 57 -12.83 -17.66 -9.24
N VAL A 58 -13.61 -16.72 -9.78
CA VAL A 58 -14.85 -17.02 -10.51
C VAL A 58 -14.59 -17.80 -11.80
N ARG A 59 -13.43 -17.58 -12.44
CA ARG A 59 -13.04 -18.29 -13.68
C ARG A 59 -12.20 -19.55 -13.44
N ASP A 60 -11.91 -19.90 -12.19
CA ASP A 60 -11.05 -21.02 -11.82
C ASP A 60 -9.67 -21.00 -12.51
N GLN A 61 -9.13 -19.80 -12.74
CA GLN A 61 -7.82 -19.58 -13.37
C GLN A 61 -6.80 -19.04 -12.35
N GLN A 62 -6.89 -19.51 -11.11
CA GLN A 62 -6.03 -19.04 -10.03
C GLN A 62 -4.59 -19.49 -10.27
N ARG A 63 -3.66 -18.54 -10.33
CA ARG A 63 -2.21 -18.82 -10.43
C ARG A 63 -1.54 -18.38 -9.14
N PRO A 64 -1.55 -19.19 -8.07
CA PRO A 64 -1.20 -18.74 -6.73
C PRO A 64 0.25 -18.25 -6.58
N ARG A 65 1.20 -18.80 -7.34
CA ARG A 65 2.61 -18.33 -7.30
C ARG A 65 2.86 -17.12 -8.19
N TYR A 66 2.29 -17.14 -9.40
CA TYR A 66 2.50 -16.10 -10.40
C TYR A 66 1.77 -14.80 -10.02
N GLY A 67 0.48 -14.91 -9.66
CA GLY A 67 -0.31 -13.77 -9.17
C GLY A 67 0.34 -13.17 -7.93
N PHE A 68 0.70 -14.01 -6.94
CA PHE A 68 1.43 -13.55 -5.76
C PHE A 68 2.69 -12.75 -6.11
N TYR A 69 3.54 -13.24 -7.00
CA TYR A 69 4.75 -12.50 -7.38
C TYR A 69 4.45 -11.16 -8.05
N ILE A 70 3.51 -11.15 -9.01
CA ILE A 70 3.16 -9.95 -9.77
C ILE A 70 2.46 -8.91 -8.89
N ASP A 71 1.50 -9.33 -8.06
CA ASP A 71 0.77 -8.41 -7.18
C ASP A 71 1.75 -7.69 -6.24
N HIS A 72 2.67 -8.42 -5.61
CA HIS A 72 3.61 -7.84 -4.66
C HIS A 72 4.68 -6.94 -5.30
N ILE A 73 5.18 -7.28 -6.49
CA ILE A 73 6.14 -6.42 -7.19
C ILE A 73 5.46 -5.13 -7.69
N LEU A 74 4.25 -5.24 -8.23
CA LEU A 74 3.48 -4.09 -8.71
C LEU A 74 3.01 -3.19 -7.55
N ASP A 75 2.64 -3.76 -6.41
CA ASP A 75 2.35 -3.01 -5.19
C ASP A 75 3.58 -2.25 -4.68
N SER A 76 4.76 -2.88 -4.69
CA SER A 76 6.00 -2.24 -4.27
C SER A 76 6.34 -1.03 -5.15
N PHE A 77 6.26 -1.19 -6.47
CA PHE A 77 6.47 -0.08 -7.41
C PHE A 77 5.35 0.96 -7.32
N GLY A 78 4.10 0.53 -7.16
CA GLY A 78 2.95 1.40 -7.02
C GLY A 78 3.05 2.30 -5.79
N ALA A 79 3.41 1.74 -4.64
CA ALA A 79 3.68 2.48 -3.41
C ALA A 79 4.83 3.49 -3.60
N LEU A 80 5.91 3.11 -4.30
CA LEU A 80 7.02 4.00 -4.63
C LEU A 80 6.55 5.22 -5.45
N PHE A 81 5.80 4.98 -6.53
CA PHE A 81 5.32 6.07 -7.39
C PHE A 81 4.29 6.97 -6.69
N LEU A 82 3.39 6.37 -5.92
CA LEU A 82 2.33 7.09 -5.22
C LEU A 82 2.88 7.94 -4.08
N ILE A 83 3.66 7.34 -3.16
CA ILE A 83 4.25 8.05 -2.02
C ILE A 83 5.34 9.01 -2.49
N GLY A 84 6.14 8.62 -3.49
CA GLY A 84 7.13 9.50 -4.11
C GLY A 84 6.48 10.73 -4.76
N GLY A 85 5.40 10.54 -5.51
CA GLY A 85 4.61 11.63 -6.10
C GLY A 85 4.03 12.57 -5.05
N LEU A 86 3.53 12.01 -3.94
CA LEU A 86 3.04 12.80 -2.80
C LEU A 86 4.17 13.58 -2.11
N GLY A 87 5.35 12.98 -1.93
CA GLY A 87 6.52 13.67 -1.37
C GLY A 87 7.04 14.82 -2.24
N LEU A 88 6.88 14.73 -3.57
CA LEU A 88 7.24 15.80 -4.52
C LEU A 88 6.19 16.90 -4.64
N SER A 89 4.94 16.61 -4.26
CA SER A 89 3.80 17.54 -4.38
C SER A 89 3.88 18.76 -3.47
N GLY A 90 4.68 18.70 -2.40
CA GLY A 90 4.75 19.73 -1.35
C GLY A 90 3.63 19.64 -0.31
N TYR A 91 2.74 18.64 -0.40
CA TYR A 91 1.71 18.33 0.61
C TYR A 91 2.19 17.34 1.69
N MET A 92 3.42 16.83 1.56
CA MET A 92 4.06 15.93 2.50
C MET A 92 5.57 16.21 2.49
N THR A 93 6.18 16.21 3.67
CA THR A 93 7.62 16.43 3.80
C THR A 93 8.37 15.28 3.13
N GLY A 94 9.25 15.60 2.17
CA GLY A 94 9.99 14.60 1.39
C GLY A 94 10.74 13.58 2.25
N THR A 95 11.31 14.00 3.38
CA THR A 95 11.97 13.10 4.35
C THR A 95 11.01 12.08 4.95
N ILE A 96 9.78 12.50 5.29
CA ILE A 96 8.75 11.62 5.84
C ILE A 96 8.27 10.64 4.77
N ALA A 97 8.15 11.09 3.52
CA ALA A 97 7.84 10.22 2.39
C ALA A 97 8.89 9.14 2.17
N MET A 98 10.17 9.52 2.20
CA MET A 98 11.27 8.56 2.09
C MET A 98 11.28 7.56 3.25
N MET A 99 11.08 8.03 4.49
CA MET A 99 10.99 7.13 5.64
C MET A 99 9.80 6.16 5.53
N LEU A 100 8.64 6.64 5.07
CA LEU A 100 7.46 5.80 4.87
C LEU A 100 7.72 4.70 3.84
N ILE A 101 8.36 5.04 2.70
CA ILE A 101 8.75 4.07 1.67
C ILE A 101 9.71 3.02 2.22
N VAL A 102 10.76 3.45 2.94
CA VAL A 102 11.76 2.54 3.52
C VAL A 102 11.10 1.55 4.50
N VAL A 103 10.26 2.05 5.41
CA VAL A 103 9.60 1.21 6.41
C VAL A 103 8.56 0.27 5.76
N TYR A 104 7.83 0.74 4.76
CA TYR A 104 6.93 -0.10 3.97
C TYR A 104 7.68 -1.23 3.27
N PHE A 105 8.85 -0.97 2.67
CA PHE A 105 9.68 -2.01 2.06
C PHE A 105 10.26 -3.00 3.09
N LEU A 106 10.69 -2.52 4.26
CA LEU A 106 11.15 -3.40 5.34
C LEU A 106 10.04 -4.36 5.80
N LEU A 107 8.81 -3.86 5.98
CA LEU A 107 7.66 -4.69 6.31
C LEU A 107 7.35 -5.69 5.18
N SER A 108 7.40 -5.24 3.94
CA SER A 108 7.15 -6.09 2.76
C SER A 108 8.15 -7.23 2.66
N ILE A 109 9.45 -6.94 2.83
CA ILE A 109 10.52 -7.95 2.84
C ILE A 109 10.30 -8.98 3.95
N GLU A 110 9.95 -8.52 5.16
CA GLU A 110 9.64 -9.40 6.29
C GLU A 110 8.49 -10.34 5.96
N LEU A 111 7.39 -9.81 5.42
CA LEU A 111 6.24 -10.60 5.01
C LEU A 111 6.60 -11.61 3.91
N TYR A 112 7.44 -11.24 2.95
CA TYR A 112 7.87 -12.14 1.86
C TYR A 112 8.74 -13.28 2.39
N LEU A 113 9.70 -12.96 3.26
CA LEU A 113 10.55 -13.96 3.93
C LEU A 113 9.72 -14.87 4.83
N ALA A 114 8.79 -14.33 5.60
CA ALA A 114 7.89 -15.13 6.44
C ALA A 114 7.02 -16.06 5.59
N THR A 115 6.49 -15.58 4.47
CA THR A 115 5.69 -16.39 3.54
C THR A 115 6.49 -17.54 2.96
N TYR A 116 7.74 -17.27 2.55
CA TYR A 116 8.61 -18.27 1.93
C TYR A 116 9.17 -19.28 2.95
N CYS A 117 9.72 -18.81 4.08
CA CYS A 117 10.41 -19.65 5.06
C CYS A 117 9.46 -20.37 6.02
N VAL A 118 8.38 -19.70 6.45
CA VAL A 118 7.47 -20.23 7.48
C VAL A 118 6.25 -20.91 6.84
N GLY A 119 6.01 -20.70 5.54
CA GLY A 119 4.88 -21.30 4.81
C GLY A 119 3.50 -20.83 5.28
N VAL A 120 3.44 -19.87 6.19
CA VAL A 120 2.17 -19.30 6.69
C VAL A 120 2.00 -17.92 6.08
N PHE A 121 1.17 -17.85 5.04
CA PHE A 121 0.69 -16.58 4.53
C PHE A 121 -0.33 -15.98 5.50
N ARG A 122 0.15 -15.30 6.56
CA ARG A 122 -0.74 -14.52 7.43
C ARG A 122 -0.91 -13.12 6.85
N LEU A 123 -1.79 -12.99 5.86
CA LEU A 123 -2.46 -11.70 5.56
C LEU A 123 -3.54 -11.35 6.60
N SER A 124 -3.76 -12.23 7.59
CA SER A 124 -4.72 -12.01 8.66
C SER A 124 -4.15 -11.04 9.69
N PHE A 125 -4.27 -9.75 9.40
CA PHE A 125 -4.61 -8.79 10.43
C PHE A 125 -5.78 -9.38 11.21
N SER A 126 -5.54 -9.79 12.46
CA SER A 126 -6.56 -10.43 13.29
C SER A 126 -7.76 -9.51 13.62
N ILE A 127 -7.82 -8.30 13.05
CA ILE A 127 -8.82 -7.26 13.36
C ILE A 127 -9.20 -6.39 12.12
N TRP A 128 -8.33 -6.20 11.13
CA TRP A 128 -8.56 -5.24 10.02
C TRP A 128 -8.38 -5.91 8.64
N GLY A 129 -9.46 -6.15 7.91
CA GLY A 129 -9.37 -6.69 6.56
C GLY A 129 -8.93 -5.66 5.51
N PRO A 130 -8.68 -6.12 4.26
CA PRO A 130 -8.32 -5.24 3.13
C PRO A 130 -9.40 -4.19 2.84
N THR A 131 -10.66 -4.51 3.12
CA THR A 131 -11.82 -3.63 2.92
C THR A 131 -11.81 -2.47 3.92
N GLU A 132 -11.54 -2.75 5.19
CA GLU A 132 -11.55 -1.79 6.28
C GLU A 132 -10.39 -0.80 6.15
N LEU A 133 -9.21 -1.30 5.75
CA LEU A 133 -8.05 -0.46 5.46
C LEU A 133 -8.34 0.52 4.30
N ARG A 134 -9.07 0.06 3.28
CA ARG A 134 -9.46 0.88 2.12
C ARG A 134 -10.52 1.93 2.47
N ILE A 135 -11.44 1.63 3.36
CA ILE A 135 -12.41 2.63 3.87
C ILE A 135 -11.68 3.71 4.67
N VAL A 136 -10.73 3.34 5.52
CA VAL A 136 -9.89 4.30 6.27
C VAL A 136 -9.07 5.17 5.31
N LEU A 137 -8.48 4.60 4.26
CA LEU A 137 -7.77 5.34 3.22
C LEU A 137 -8.70 6.30 2.47
N GLY A 138 -9.88 5.85 2.05
CA GLY A 138 -10.87 6.69 1.35
C GLY A 138 -11.36 7.87 2.20
N ILE A 139 -11.62 7.63 3.49
CA ILE A 139 -11.96 8.69 4.46
C ILE A 139 -10.77 9.64 4.62
N GLY A 140 -9.55 9.11 4.74
CA GLY A 140 -8.30 9.88 4.85
C GLY A 140 -8.10 10.83 3.67
N THR A 141 -8.31 10.35 2.43
CA THR A 141 -8.22 11.18 1.21
C THR A 141 -9.29 12.28 1.20
N PHE A 142 -10.52 11.97 1.63
CA PHE A 142 -11.61 12.95 1.68
C PHE A 142 -11.37 14.06 2.74
N VAL A 143 -10.75 13.69 3.87
CA VAL A 143 -10.34 14.65 4.90
C VAL A 143 -9.19 15.54 4.39
N LEU A 144 -8.26 14.97 3.62
CA LEU A 144 -7.15 15.68 3.00
C LEU A 144 -7.61 16.77 2.02
N LEU A 145 -8.67 16.51 1.26
CA LEU A 145 -9.30 17.49 0.36
C LEU A 145 -9.90 18.69 1.10
N ARG A 146 -10.29 18.51 2.38
CA ARG A 146 -11.00 19.54 3.16
C ARG A 146 -10.08 20.34 4.08
N LYS A 147 -9.05 19.71 4.66
CA LYS A 147 -8.10 20.35 5.59
C LYS A 147 -6.70 19.72 5.44
N PRO A 148 -5.81 20.29 4.62
CA PRO A 148 -4.46 19.77 4.44
C PRO A 148 -3.54 20.04 5.65
N ILE A 149 -3.93 20.94 6.56
CA ILE A 149 -3.13 21.37 7.71
C ILE A 149 -3.89 21.09 9.01
N VAL A 150 -3.20 20.43 9.96
CA VAL A 150 -3.67 20.22 11.33
C VAL A 150 -2.83 21.09 12.26
N MET A 151 -3.50 21.80 13.16
CA MET A 151 -2.82 22.48 14.25
C MET A 151 -2.67 21.52 15.42
N ILE A 152 -1.44 21.09 15.69
CA ILE A 152 -1.09 20.28 16.86
C ILE A 152 -0.19 21.14 17.74
N ALA A 153 -0.59 21.33 19.00
CA ALA A 153 0.17 22.12 19.99
C ALA A 153 0.54 23.55 19.51
N GLY A 154 -0.33 24.19 18.72
CA GLY A 154 -0.13 25.55 18.20
C GLY A 154 0.78 25.65 16.97
N GLN A 155 1.28 24.52 16.44
CA GLN A 155 2.10 24.46 15.23
C GLN A 155 1.31 23.81 14.08
N ALA A 156 1.47 24.33 12.87
CA ALA A 156 0.83 23.82 11.67
C ALA A 156 1.64 22.65 11.09
N TYR A 157 1.06 21.46 11.07
CA TYR A 157 1.62 20.27 10.42
C TYR A 157 0.74 19.84 9.25
N PHE A 158 1.36 19.27 8.21
CA PHE A 158 0.59 18.62 7.15
C PHE A 158 -0.13 17.39 7.71
N LEU A 159 -1.41 17.23 7.38
CA LEU A 159 -2.19 16.05 7.80
C LEU A 159 -1.54 14.76 7.28
N CYS A 160 -0.95 14.81 6.08
CA CYS A 160 -0.14 13.73 5.50
C CYS A 160 1.04 13.34 6.38
N ASP A 161 1.78 14.32 6.91
CA ASP A 161 2.97 14.07 7.73
C ASP A 161 2.59 13.36 9.02
N VAL A 162 1.52 13.79 9.68
CA VAL A 162 1.03 13.17 10.91
C VAL A 162 0.57 11.74 10.64
N ALA A 163 -0.24 11.53 9.60
CA ALA A 163 -0.72 10.20 9.21
C ALA A 163 0.45 9.27 8.83
N ALA A 164 1.43 9.79 8.08
CA ALA A 164 2.61 9.04 7.68
C ALA A 164 3.48 8.65 8.88
N VAL A 165 3.69 9.54 9.86
CA VAL A 165 4.43 9.22 11.09
C VAL A 165 3.75 8.11 11.90
N VAL A 166 2.42 8.16 12.03
CA VAL A 166 1.65 7.09 12.69
C VAL A 166 1.78 5.77 11.93
N ALA A 167 1.67 5.80 10.60
CA ALA A 167 1.84 4.63 9.75
C ALA A 167 3.26 4.04 9.85
N ILE A 168 4.30 4.89 9.82
CA ILE A 168 5.70 4.51 10.03
C ILE A 168 5.88 3.79 11.37
N ALA A 169 5.39 4.38 12.46
CA ALA A 169 5.52 3.79 13.78
C ALA A 169 4.82 2.42 13.87
N GLY A 170 3.60 2.31 13.32
CA GLY A 170 2.84 1.06 13.29
C GLY A 170 3.51 -0.03 12.45
N MET A 171 3.94 0.29 11.23
CA MET A 171 4.61 -0.65 10.34
C MET A 171 5.95 -1.11 10.91
N LEU A 172 6.75 -0.19 11.47
CA LEU A 172 8.04 -0.52 12.08
C LEU A 172 7.89 -1.43 13.30
N LEU A 173 6.92 -1.14 14.17
CA LEU A 173 6.58 -2.02 15.29
C LEU A 173 6.18 -3.42 14.78
N MET A 174 5.35 -3.48 13.74
CA MET A 174 4.92 -4.75 13.15
C MET A 174 6.10 -5.54 12.58
N THR A 175 6.98 -4.89 11.82
CA THR A 175 8.19 -5.52 11.27
C THR A 175 9.05 -6.11 12.38
N ILE A 176 9.29 -5.36 13.46
CA ILE A 176 10.10 -5.83 14.60
C ILE A 176 9.44 -7.04 15.28
N VAL A 177 8.15 -6.93 15.60
CA VAL A 177 7.41 -7.99 16.30
C VAL A 177 7.36 -9.26 15.45
N ASN A 178 7.07 -9.14 14.16
CA ASN A 178 7.01 -10.30 13.27
C ASN A 178 8.39 -10.92 13.07
N THR A 179 9.44 -10.11 12.85
CA THR A 179 10.83 -10.59 12.74
C THR A 179 11.22 -11.41 13.96
N ILE A 180 10.96 -10.90 15.18
CA ILE A 180 11.27 -11.62 16.43
C ILE A 180 10.47 -12.92 16.51
N ARG A 181 9.14 -12.87 16.27
CA ARG A 181 8.27 -14.06 16.34
C ARG A 181 8.70 -15.13 15.35
N ASN A 182 8.95 -14.76 14.10
CA ASN A 182 9.35 -15.68 13.04
C ASN A 182 10.74 -16.26 13.30
N THR A 183 11.68 -15.45 13.79
CA THR A 183 13.02 -15.92 14.18
C THR A 183 12.96 -16.91 15.34
N VAL A 184 12.22 -16.60 16.41
CA VAL A 184 12.06 -17.51 17.56
C VAL A 184 11.36 -18.80 17.15
N ARG A 185 10.38 -18.72 16.25
CA ARG A 185 9.68 -19.89 15.71
C ARG A 185 10.64 -20.79 14.94
N LEU A 186 11.35 -20.25 13.95
CA LEU A 186 12.32 -21.01 13.14
C LEU A 186 13.44 -21.58 14.01
N TYR A 187 13.96 -20.81 14.96
CA TYR A 187 14.98 -21.30 15.89
C TYR A 187 14.52 -22.49 16.74
N ARG A 188 13.23 -22.54 17.10
CA ARG A 188 12.66 -23.69 17.83
C ARG A 188 12.41 -24.90 16.93
N GLU A 189 11.97 -24.65 15.70
CA GLU A 189 11.70 -25.70 14.70
C GLU A 189 13.00 -26.35 14.20
N GLU A 190 14.09 -25.59 14.07
CA GLU A 190 15.39 -26.04 13.54
C GLU A 190 16.49 -26.09 14.63
N ARG A 191 16.17 -26.56 15.84
CA ARG A 191 17.19 -26.72 16.89
C ARG A 191 18.27 -27.71 16.47
N ILE A 192 19.49 -27.21 16.32
CA ILE A 192 20.69 -28.03 16.13
C ILE A 192 20.93 -28.78 17.46
N ARG A 193 20.95 -30.12 17.40
CA ARG A 193 21.31 -30.99 18.52
C ARG A 193 22.81 -31.07 18.69
#